data_AF-A0A924XWF7-F1
#
_entry.id   AF-A0A924XWF7-F1
#
_cell.length_a   1.000
_cell.length_b   1.000
_cell.length_c   1.000
_cell.angle_alpha   90.00
_cell.angle_beta   90.00
_cell.angle_gamma   90.00
#
_symmetry.space_group_name_H-M   'P 1'
#
loop_
_entity.id
_entity.type
_entity.pdbx_description
1 polymer ?
#
loop_
_entity_poly.entity_id
_entity_poly.type
_entity_poly.pdbx_seq_one_letter_code
_entity_poly.pdbx_strand_id
1 'polypeptide(L)' 'MIGGGPAGLAAAETLAMAGRSVTIYDRMPTVGRKFQLAGRGGLNMTHSEPLDRFLTRYGPAEAPLTPAVRAFAPDALR' A
#
# COMPACT_ATOMS: atom_id res chain seq x y z
N MET A 1 -2.29 14.43 -5.32
CA MET A 1 -2.82 13.24 -4.63
C MET A 1 -3.88 13.65 -3.61
N ILE A 2 -4.99 12.92 -3.54
CA ILE A 2 -6.03 13.12 -2.52
C ILE A 2 -6.00 11.92 -1.57
N GLY A 3 -5.70 12.15 -0.30
CA GLY A 3 -5.42 11.15 0.72
C GLY A 3 -3.92 10.86 0.87
N GLY A 4 -3.41 11.03 2.09
CA GLY A 4 -2.07 10.69 2.56
C GLY A 4 -2.05 9.35 3.30
N GLY A 5 -2.87 8.39 2.88
CA GLY A 5 -2.75 6.98 3.30
C GLY A 5 -1.61 6.27 2.56
N PRO A 6 -1.35 4.98 2.84
CA PRO A 6 -0.22 4.26 2.27
C PRO A 6 -0.25 4.21 0.72
N ALA A 7 -1.42 3.97 0.12
CA ALA A 7 -1.57 4.00 -1.33
C ALA A 7 -1.30 5.40 -1.93
N GLY A 8 -1.80 6.46 -1.26
CA GLY A 8 -1.60 7.83 -1.71
C GLY A 8 -0.14 8.29 -1.61
N LEU A 9 0.56 7.86 -0.56
CA LEU A 9 1.98 8.14 -0.34
C LEU A 9 2.85 7.38 -1.35
N ALA A 10 2.63 6.09 -1.57
CA ALA A 10 3.38 5.30 -2.56
C ALA A 10 3.20 5.86 -3.99
N ALA A 11 1.97 6.27 -4.34
CA ALA A 11 1.73 6.90 -5.63
C ALA A 11 2.38 8.30 -5.74
N ALA A 12 2.38 9.08 -4.66
CA ALA A 12 3.07 10.38 -4.63
C ALA A 12 4.59 10.22 -4.83
N GLU A 13 5.19 9.25 -4.16
CA GLU A 13 6.62 8.91 -4.29
C GLU A 13 6.95 8.48 -5.72
N THR A 14 6.17 7.56 -6.30
CA THR A 14 6.35 7.10 -7.69
C THR A 14 6.35 8.27 -8.68
N LEU A 15 5.39 9.18 -8.54
CA LEU A 15 5.28 10.37 -9.39
C LEU A 15 6.43 11.37 -9.16
N ALA A 16 6.84 11.56 -7.91
CA ALA A 16 7.96 12.43 -7.57
C ALA A 16 9.29 11.92 -8.14
N MET A 17 9.54 10.60 -8.05
CA MET A 17 10.70 9.96 -8.69
C MET A 17 10.70 10.10 -10.21
N ALA A 18 9.52 10.19 -10.83
CA ALA A 18 9.37 10.50 -12.25
C ALA A 18 9.55 12.01 -12.58
N GLY A 19 10.04 12.82 -11.64
CA GLY A 19 10.33 14.24 -11.82
C GLY A 19 9.11 15.16 -11.80
N ARG A 20 7.97 14.68 -11.29
CA ARG A 20 6.74 15.50 -11.18
C ARG A 20 6.68 16.20 -9.84
N SER A 21 6.22 17.45 -9.85
CA SER A 21 5.80 18.13 -8.61
C SER A 21 4.47 17.53 -8.15
N VAL A 22 4.43 17.06 -6.90
CA VAL A 22 3.26 16.39 -6.33
C VAL A 22 2.83 17.08 -5.04
N THR A 23 1.58 17.53 -5.02
CA THR A 23 0.93 18.01 -3.80
C THR A 23 -0.01 16.93 -3.25
N ILE A 24 0.03 16.69 -1.94
CA ILE A 24 -0.85 15.75 -1.24
C ILE A 24 -1.84 16.56 -0.41
N TYR A 25 -3.13 16.29 -0.61
CA TYR A 25 -4.21 16.84 0.20
C TYR A 25 -4.78 15.73 1.07
N ASP A 26 -4.73 15.90 2.40
CA ASP A 26 -5.37 15.00 3.35
C ASP A 26 -6.36 15.78 4.23
N ARG A 27 -7.42 15.11 4.67
CA ARG A 27 -8.40 15.69 5.60
C ARG A 27 -7.82 15.83 7.02
N MET A 28 -6.91 14.93 7.40
CA MET A 28 -6.32 14.89 8.73
C MET A 28 -5.00 15.69 8.78
N PRO A 29 -4.64 16.27 9.95
CA PRO A 29 -3.40 17.04 10.09
C PRO A 29 -2.10 16.23 9.91
N THR A 30 -2.18 14.91 9.93
CA THR A 30 -1.03 13.99 9.84
C THR A 30 -1.32 12.88 8.84
N VAL A 31 -0.31 12.54 8.03
CA VAL A 31 -0.40 11.46 7.04
C VAL A 31 -0.21 10.09 7.69
N GLY A 32 -0.68 9.03 7.03
CA GLY A 32 -0.42 7.64 7.43
C GLY A 32 -1.01 7.24 8.78
N ARG A 33 -1.89 8.03 9.41
CA ARG A 33 -2.34 7.78 10.79
C ARG A 33 -2.95 6.39 11.01
N LYS A 34 -3.82 5.93 10.10
CA LYS A 34 -4.38 4.57 10.16
C LYS A 34 -3.32 3.49 9.88
N PHE A 35 -2.36 3.80 9.02
CA PHE A 35 -1.27 2.89 8.66
C PHE A 35 -0.31 2.68 9.84
N GLN A 36 0.03 3.74 10.56
CA GLN A 36 0.84 3.66 11.80
C GLN A 36 0.15 2.89 12.93
N LEU A 37 -1.19 2.87 12.95
CA LEU A 37 -1.97 2.12 13.93
C LEU A 37 -2.25 0.67 13.52
N ALA A 38 -1.93 0.29 12.28
CA ALA A 38 -2.15 -1.07 11.80
C ALA A 38 -1.37 -2.08 12.64
N GLY A 39 -2.02 -3.19 13.04
CA GLY A 39 -1.37 -4.21 13.86
C GLY A 39 -1.24 -3.88 15.35
N ARG A 40 -2.10 -3.02 15.92
CA ARG A 40 -2.09 -2.65 17.36
C ARG A 40 -0.71 -2.20 17.88
N GLY A 41 0.04 -1.46 17.06
CA GLY A 41 1.36 -0.91 17.42
C GLY A 41 2.57 -1.63 16.80
N GLY A 42 2.36 -2.70 16.03
CA GLY A 42 3.42 -3.46 15.36
C GLY A 42 3.59 -3.21 13.85
N LEU A 43 2.79 -2.32 13.24
CA LEU A 43 2.80 -2.02 11.80
C LEU A 43 2.68 -3.28 10.92
N ASN A 44 1.45 -3.75 10.71
CA ASN A 44 1.20 -4.87 9.81
C ASN A 44 1.37 -4.45 8.33
N MET A 45 2.59 -4.57 7.81
CA MET A 45 2.96 -4.14 6.46
C MET A 45 2.66 -5.18 5.38
N THR A 46 2.85 -6.46 5.68
CA THR A 46 2.63 -7.57 4.73
C THR A 46 2.41 -8.89 5.46
N HIS A 47 2.11 -9.96 4.71
CA HIS A 47 1.90 -11.31 5.25
C HIS A 47 3.04 -12.27 4.91
N SER A 48 3.32 -13.23 5.80
CA SER A 48 4.39 -14.23 5.65
C SER A 48 3.99 -15.50 4.89
N GLU A 49 2.76 -15.57 4.37
CA GLU A 49 2.27 -16.74 3.63
C GLU A 49 2.87 -16.79 2.21
N PRO A 50 2.99 -17.98 1.60
CA PRO A 50 3.32 -18.08 0.18
C PRO A 50 2.36 -17.25 -0.68
N LEU A 51 2.89 -16.58 -1.71
CA LEU A 51 2.15 -15.61 -2.52
C LEU A 51 0.84 -16.19 -3.09
N ASP A 52 0.89 -17.40 -3.63
CA ASP A 52 -0.30 -18.03 -4.22
C ASP A 52 -1.39 -18.29 -3.17
N ARG A 53 -1.01 -18.61 -1.92
CA ARG A 53 -1.97 -18.75 -0.81
C ARG A 53 -2.47 -17.39 -0.32
N PHE A 54 -1.62 -16.38 -0.34
CA PHE A 54 -2.01 -15.02 0.04
C PHE A 54 -3.05 -14.44 -0.94
N LEU A 55 -2.88 -14.69 -2.25
CA LEU A 55 -3.80 -14.21 -3.28
C LEU A 55 -5.24 -14.69 -3.08
N THR A 56 -5.44 -15.93 -2.62
CA THR A 56 -6.80 -16.47 -2.37
C THR A 56 -7.54 -15.73 -1.25
N ARG A 57 -6.85 -14.95 -0.40
CA ARG A 57 -7.47 -14.15 0.67
C ARG A 57 -8.27 -12.96 0.13
N TYR A 58 -8.04 -12.56 -1.12
CA TYR A 58 -8.78 -11.47 -1.76
C TYR A 58 -10.16 -11.91 -2.29
N GLY A 59 -10.49 -13.20 -2.23
CA GLY A 59 -11.81 -13.73 -2.61
C GLY A 59 -12.19 -13.34 -4.04
N PRO A 60 -13.38 -12.78 -4.29
CA PRO A 60 -13.79 -12.36 -5.64
C PRO A 60 -12.86 -11.34 -6.31
N ALA A 61 -12.04 -10.62 -5.54
CA ALA A 61 -11.07 -9.65 -6.04
C ALA A 61 -9.70 -10.26 -6.36
N GLU A 62 -9.50 -11.57 -6.18
CA GLU A 62 -8.23 -12.25 -6.47
C GLU A 62 -7.77 -11.99 -7.91
N ALA A 63 -8.63 -12.29 -8.90
CA ALA A 63 -8.28 -12.13 -10.31
C ALA A 63 -7.86 -10.69 -10.69
N PRO A 64 -8.64 -9.64 -10.37
CA PRO A 64 -8.24 -8.27 -10.69
C PRO A 64 -7.05 -7.75 -9.87
N LEU A 65 -6.81 -8.25 -8.65
CA LEU A 65 -5.69 -7.79 -7.81
C LEU A 65 -4.39 -8.56 -8.06
N THR A 66 -4.46 -9.77 -8.60
CA THR A 66 -3.27 -10.62 -8.84
C THR A 66 -2.16 -9.90 -9.60
N PRO A 67 -2.41 -9.18 -10.72
CA PRO A 67 -1.34 -8.48 -11.44
C PRO A 67 -0.65 -7.43 -10.56
N ALA A 68 -1.42 -6.64 -9.81
CA ALA A 68 -0.89 -5.59 -8.94
C ALA A 68 -0.09 -6.18 -7.77
N VAL A 69 -0.61 -7.22 -7.12
CA VAL A 69 0.05 -7.88 -6.00
C VAL A 69 1.32 -8.62 -6.45
N ARG A 70 1.36 -9.18 -7.66
CA ARG A 70 2.58 -9.80 -8.21
C ARG A 70 3.65 -8.77 -8.60
N ALA A 71 3.23 -7.62 -9.14
CA ALA A 71 4.15 -6.51 -9.45
C ALA A 71 4.77 -5.88 -8.19
N PHE A 72 4.09 -5.99 -7.04
CA PHE A 72 4.55 -5.52 -5.75
C PHE A 72 4.38 -6.60 -4.67
N ALA A 73 5.13 -7.69 -4.84
CA ALA A 73 5.01 -8.87 -3.99
C ALA A 73 5.43 -8.60 -2.53
N PRO A 74 4.89 -9.35 -1.55
CA PRO A 74 5.29 -9.27 -0.14
C PRO A 74 6.80 -9.29 0.12
N ASP A 75 7.58 -9.97 -0.73
CA ASP A 75 9.04 -10.05 -0.61
C ASP A 75 9.72 -8.71 -0.87
N ALA A 76 9.11 -7.78 -1.60
CA ALA A 76 9.63 -6.42 -1.80
C ALA A 76 9.45 -5.52 -0.56
N LEU A 77 8.68 -5.97 0.44
CA LEU A 77 8.38 -5.25 1.67
C LEU A 77 9.09 -5.82 2.90
N ARG A 78 9.92 -6.87 2.74
CA ARG A 78 10.79 -7.43 3.78
C ARG A 78 12.21 -6.93 3.61
#